data_AF-A0A2V9YUG5-F1
#
_entry.id   AF-A0A2V9YUG5-F1
#
_cell.length_a   1.000
_cell.length_b   1.000
_cell.length_c   1.000
_cell.angle_alpha   90.00
_cell.angle_beta   90.00
_cell.angle_gamma   90.00
#
_symmetry.space_group_name_H-M   'P 1'
#
loop_
_entity.id
_entity.type
_entity.pdbx_description
1 polymer ?
#
loop_
_entity_poly.entity_id
_entity_poly.type
_entity_poly.pdbx_seq_one_letter_code
_entity_poly.pdbx_strand_id
1 'polypeptide(L)'
;MKNPVGSYRAVRWGALILLLLPSLSAFARHREAWARERFAAAEGMRETLNGKPAGERTRHDFQRVLNAYRSVYYGSPSSTKADASAASVAELLVEMGRQFDDEKLLRSAIKQYEFLRREYPRSRYRFDALLTIGQIYKDDLDDPDQARRTFEEFLK
;
A
#
# COMPACT_ATOMS: atom_id res chain seq x y z
N MET A 1 10.78 -58.33 54.94
CA MET A 1 10.40 -57.17 55.78
C MET A 1 9.73 -56.13 54.88
N LYS A 2 8.59 -55.59 55.33
CA LYS A 2 7.60 -54.80 54.57
C LYS A 2 7.71 -53.30 54.89
N ASN A 3 7.53 -52.49 53.83
CA ASN A 3 6.93 -51.14 53.74
C ASN A 3 7.69 -49.91 54.30
N PRO A 4 7.36 -48.65 53.90
CA PRO A 4 6.38 -48.16 52.89
C PRO A 4 6.99 -47.20 51.82
N VAL A 5 6.51 -47.15 50.57
CA VAL A 5 5.47 -46.25 50.00
C VAL A 5 5.46 -44.79 50.49
N GLY A 6 5.86 -43.87 49.61
CA GLY A 6 5.52 -42.44 49.58
C GLY A 6 5.68 -41.96 48.12
N SER A 7 4.66 -41.81 47.25
CA SER A 7 3.40 -41.05 47.31
C SER A 7 3.58 -39.59 46.84
N TYR A 8 3.27 -39.37 45.54
CA TYR A 8 2.84 -38.14 44.83
C TYR A 8 3.75 -36.88 44.86
N ARG A 9 3.87 -36.02 43.85
CA ARG A 9 2.97 -35.57 42.76
C ARG A 9 3.80 -35.12 41.55
N ALA A 10 3.28 -35.43 40.36
CA ALA A 10 3.69 -34.84 39.09
C ALA A 10 3.71 -33.30 39.18
N VAL A 11 4.87 -32.69 38.96
CA VAL A 11 4.97 -31.26 38.70
C VAL A 11 4.45 -31.04 37.29
N ARG A 12 3.31 -30.38 37.22
CA ARG A 12 2.52 -30.13 36.02
C ARG A 12 3.37 -29.38 34.98
N TRP A 13 3.41 -29.97 33.80
CA TRP A 13 3.92 -29.39 32.57
C TRP A 13 3.18 -28.11 32.22
N GLY A 14 3.89 -27.22 31.51
CA GLY A 14 3.52 -25.85 31.23
C GLY A 14 2.11 -25.63 30.70
N ALA A 15 1.49 -24.56 31.17
CA ALA A 15 0.33 -23.94 30.54
C ALA A 15 0.14 -22.54 31.13
N LEU A 16 1.00 -21.58 30.77
CA LEU A 16 0.70 -20.17 31.04
C LEU A 16 1.32 -19.21 30.01
N ILE A 17 1.24 -19.56 28.73
CA ILE A 17 1.43 -18.60 27.61
C ILE A 17 0.33 -18.88 26.59
N LEU A 18 -0.94 -18.60 26.90
CA LEU A 18 -2.02 -18.69 25.91
C LEU A 18 -3.20 -17.73 26.12
N LEU A 19 -3.04 -16.70 26.96
CA LEU A 19 -4.08 -15.68 27.19
C LEU A 19 -3.83 -14.34 26.47
N LEU A 20 -2.80 -14.24 25.62
CA LEU A 20 -2.47 -13.01 24.85
C LEU A 20 -2.97 -13.01 23.40
N LEU A 21 -3.66 -14.07 22.94
CA LEU A 21 -4.15 -14.20 21.57
C LEU A 21 -5.39 -13.33 21.21
N PRO A 22 -6.36 -13.03 22.11
CA PRO A 22 -7.56 -12.29 21.70
C PRO A 22 -7.32 -10.79 21.43
N SER A 23 -6.31 -10.18 22.06
CA SER A 23 -6.01 -8.74 21.90
C SER A 23 -5.45 -8.39 20.52
N LEU A 24 -4.64 -9.28 19.92
CA LEU A 24 -4.08 -9.09 18.57
C LEU A 24 -5.17 -9.02 17.49
N SER A 25 -6.22 -9.83 17.63
CA SER A 25 -7.34 -9.87 16.67
C SER A 25 -8.20 -8.61 16.75
N ALA A 26 -8.48 -8.11 17.96
CA ALA A 26 -9.24 -6.88 18.15
C ALA A 26 -8.49 -5.65 17.61
N PHE A 27 -7.19 -5.57 17.86
CA PHE A 27 -6.34 -4.49 17.35
C PHE A 27 -6.22 -4.50 15.83
N ALA A 28 -6.02 -5.67 15.21
CA ALA A 28 -5.99 -5.81 13.76
C ALA A 28 -7.33 -5.39 13.12
N ARG A 29 -8.46 -5.81 13.69
CA ARG A 29 -9.80 -5.39 13.23
C ARG A 29 -10.02 -3.89 13.35
N HIS A 30 -9.56 -3.29 14.45
CA HIS A 30 -9.66 -1.84 14.64
C HIS A 30 -8.82 -1.08 13.59
N ARG A 31 -7.58 -1.50 13.35
CA ARG A 31 -6.71 -0.90 12.32
C ARG A 31 -7.22 -1.11 10.91
N GLU A 32 -7.89 -2.22 10.64
CA GLU A 32 -8.57 -2.49 9.38
C GLU A 32 -9.80 -1.59 9.18
N ALA A 33 -10.62 -1.40 10.22
CA ALA A 33 -11.76 -0.49 10.17
C ALA A 33 -11.32 0.97 9.94
N TRP A 34 -10.31 1.41 10.70
CA TRP A 34 -9.70 2.74 10.53
C TRP A 34 -9.14 2.94 9.11
N ALA A 35 -8.43 1.95 8.57
CA ALA A 35 -7.88 2.03 7.21
C ALA A 35 -8.97 2.15 6.15
N ARG A 36 -10.07 1.40 6.30
CA ARG A 36 -11.23 1.48 5.40
C ARG A 36 -11.89 2.85 5.42
N GLU A 37 -12.07 3.43 6.61
CA GLU A 37 -12.62 4.78 6.76
C GLU A 37 -11.71 5.83 6.10
N ARG A 38 -10.40 5.78 6.37
CA ARG A 38 -9.43 6.73 5.79
C ARG A 38 -9.31 6.59 4.28
N PHE A 39 -9.36 5.36 3.77
CA PHE A 39 -9.41 5.09 2.34
C PHE A 39 -10.67 5.70 1.70
N ALA A 40 -11.85 5.48 2.28
CA ALA A 40 -13.10 6.04 1.78
C ALA A 40 -13.08 7.58 1.77
N ALA A 41 -12.49 8.20 2.80
CA ALA A 41 -12.29 9.65 2.81
C ALA A 41 -11.35 10.12 1.68
N ALA A 42 -10.26 9.40 1.41
CA ALA A 42 -9.34 9.70 0.31
C ALA A 42 -10.00 9.55 -1.07
N GLU A 43 -10.86 8.55 -1.26
CA GLU A 43 -11.68 8.39 -2.46
C GLU A 43 -12.63 9.59 -2.66
N GLY A 44 -13.36 10.01 -1.62
CA GLY A 44 -14.21 11.21 -1.71
C GLY A 44 -13.43 12.50 -2.01
N MET A 45 -12.20 12.62 -1.50
CA MET A 45 -11.30 13.71 -1.86
C MET A 45 -10.85 13.64 -3.33
N ARG A 46 -10.59 12.44 -3.86
CA ARG A 46 -10.26 12.21 -5.28
C ARG A 46 -11.45 12.53 -6.19
N GLU A 47 -12.67 12.15 -5.79
CA GLU A 47 -13.90 12.52 -6.49
C GLU A 47 -14.07 14.04 -6.55
N THR A 48 -13.84 14.73 -5.43
CA THR A 48 -13.92 16.20 -5.38
C THR A 48 -12.86 16.86 -6.28
N LEU A 49 -11.63 16.33 -6.31
CA LEU A 49 -10.58 16.76 -7.23
C LEU A 49 -11.02 16.56 -8.69
N ASN A 50 -11.57 15.38 -9.00
CA ASN A 50 -11.99 15.02 -10.35
C ASN A 50 -13.21 15.81 -10.83
N GLY A 51 -14.05 16.31 -9.92
CA GLY A 51 -15.15 17.22 -10.22
C GLY A 51 -14.70 18.60 -10.71
N LYS A 52 -13.44 18.98 -10.48
CA LYS A 52 -12.85 20.20 -11.05
C LYS A 52 -12.43 19.95 -12.50
N PRO A 53 -12.61 20.91 -13.42
CA PRO A 53 -11.99 20.87 -14.74
C PRO A 53 -10.47 20.65 -14.63
N ALA A 54 -9.88 19.87 -15.53
CA ALA A 54 -8.46 19.49 -15.45
C ALA A 54 -7.53 20.71 -15.32
N GLY A 55 -7.76 21.78 -16.10
CA GLY A 55 -6.97 23.01 -16.05
C GLY A 55 -7.10 23.83 -14.75
N GLU A 56 -8.13 23.57 -13.94
CA GLU A 56 -8.35 24.25 -12.66
C GLU A 56 -7.81 23.48 -11.45
N ARG A 57 -7.45 22.19 -11.63
CA ARG A 57 -6.85 21.38 -10.57
C ARG A 57 -5.48 21.94 -10.24
N THR A 58 -5.24 22.29 -8.98
CA THR A 58 -3.94 22.85 -8.56
C THR A 58 -3.03 21.79 -7.97
N ARG A 59 -1.71 22.05 -7.95
CA ARG A 59 -0.75 21.18 -7.25
C ARG A 59 -1.13 20.93 -5.78
N HIS A 60 -1.69 21.94 -5.12
CA HIS A 60 -2.18 21.82 -3.75
C HIS A 60 -3.37 20.87 -3.64
N ASP A 61 -4.31 20.89 -4.59
CA ASP A 61 -5.43 19.96 -4.60
C ASP A 61 -4.95 18.50 -4.71
N PHE A 62 -4.04 18.21 -5.64
CA PHE A 62 -3.40 16.89 -5.76
C PHE A 62 -2.69 16.47 -4.47
N GLN A 63 -1.88 17.36 -3.90
CA GLN A 63 -1.10 17.04 -2.70
C GLN A 63 -1.98 16.64 -1.52
N ARG A 64 -3.16 17.27 -1.37
CA ARG A 64 -4.13 16.89 -0.32
C ARG A 64 -4.62 15.46 -0.49
N VAL A 65 -4.97 15.05 -1.71
CA VAL A 65 -5.43 13.68 -1.99
C VAL A 65 -4.30 12.67 -1.82
N LEU A 66 -3.10 12.98 -2.33
CA LEU A 66 -1.91 12.16 -2.15
C LEU A 66 -1.63 11.89 -0.66
N ASN A 67 -1.66 12.93 0.17
CA ASN A 67 -1.42 12.79 1.61
C ASN A 67 -2.49 11.93 2.30
N ALA A 68 -3.75 12.01 1.86
CA ALA A 68 -4.83 11.18 2.38
C ALA A 68 -4.57 9.69 2.12
N TYR A 69 -4.26 9.29 0.88
CA TYR A 69 -3.92 7.90 0.57
C TYR A 69 -2.64 7.44 1.28
N ARG A 70 -1.59 8.28 1.33
CA ARG A 70 -0.35 7.97 2.06
C ARG A 70 -0.59 7.61 3.53
N SER A 71 -1.50 8.35 4.18
CA SER A 71 -1.83 8.11 5.57
C SER A 71 -2.34 6.69 5.84
N VAL A 72 -3.04 6.08 4.88
CA VAL A 72 -3.61 4.73 5.02
C VAL A 72 -2.51 3.69 5.15
N TYR A 73 -1.57 3.64 4.21
CA TYR A 73 -0.52 2.62 4.22
C TYR A 73 0.60 2.92 5.22
N TYR A 74 0.78 4.17 5.64
CA TYR A 74 1.65 4.47 6.80
C TYR A 74 1.02 4.10 8.14
N GLY A 75 -0.28 4.32 8.32
CA GLY A 75 -0.96 4.02 9.59
C GLY A 75 -1.37 2.56 9.75
N SER A 76 -1.64 1.86 8.64
CA SER A 76 -2.07 0.47 8.64
C SER A 76 -1.52 -0.29 7.43
N PRO A 77 -0.19 -0.53 7.39
CA PRO A 77 0.51 -1.11 6.23
C PRO A 77 0.05 -2.52 5.87
N SER A 78 -0.52 -3.28 6.81
CA SER A 78 -1.02 -4.64 6.57
C SER A 78 -2.52 -4.70 6.25
N SER A 79 -3.19 -3.55 6.13
CA SER A 79 -4.63 -3.52 5.86
C SER A 79 -4.97 -3.88 4.41
N THR A 80 -6.22 -4.27 4.17
CA THR A 80 -6.71 -4.57 2.81
C THR A 80 -6.80 -3.34 1.90
N LYS A 81 -6.53 -2.13 2.44
CA LYS A 81 -6.57 -0.86 1.72
C LYS A 81 -5.18 -0.26 1.51
N ALA A 82 -4.13 -0.84 2.07
CA ALA A 82 -2.79 -0.30 1.98
C ALA A 82 -2.25 -0.35 0.54
N ASP A 83 -2.46 -1.45 -0.17
CA ASP A 83 -1.98 -1.63 -1.54
C ASP A 83 -2.76 -0.76 -2.53
N ALA A 84 -4.09 -0.70 -2.41
CA ALA A 84 -4.94 0.20 -3.19
C ALA A 84 -4.54 1.66 -2.98
N SER A 85 -4.28 2.08 -1.74
CA SER A 85 -3.77 3.44 -1.47
C SER A 85 -2.41 3.71 -2.11
N ALA A 86 -1.48 2.76 -2.05
CA ALA A 86 -0.16 2.91 -2.67
C ALA A 86 -0.26 3.02 -4.20
N ALA A 87 -1.18 2.27 -4.83
CA ALA A 87 -1.49 2.38 -6.24
C ALA A 87 -2.11 3.75 -6.58
N SER A 88 -3.12 4.21 -5.83
CA SER A 88 -3.73 5.53 -6.03
C SER A 88 -2.72 6.68 -5.90
N VAL A 89 -1.73 6.57 -5.00
CA VAL A 89 -0.63 7.55 -4.91
C VAL A 89 0.19 7.57 -6.19
N ALA A 90 0.54 6.42 -6.75
CA ALA A 90 1.31 6.34 -7.98
C ALA A 90 0.53 6.95 -9.16
N GLU A 91 -0.75 6.60 -9.31
CA GLU A 91 -1.62 7.14 -10.36
C GLU A 91 -1.75 8.66 -10.27
N LEU A 92 -1.98 9.21 -9.08
CA LEU A 92 -2.08 10.66 -8.89
C LEU A 92 -0.76 11.38 -9.16
N LEU A 93 0.39 10.74 -8.90
CA LEU A 93 1.69 11.30 -9.28
C LEU A 93 1.88 11.31 -10.80
N VAL A 94 1.39 10.31 -11.52
CA VAL A 94 1.39 10.31 -13.00
C VAL A 94 0.51 11.44 -13.51
N GLU A 95 -0.74 11.53 -13.04
CA GLU A 95 -1.68 12.57 -13.47
C GLU A 95 -1.11 13.96 -13.22
N MET A 96 -0.61 14.20 -12.00
CA MET A 96 0.01 15.46 -11.62
C MET A 96 1.28 15.75 -12.45
N GLY A 97 2.12 14.74 -12.67
CA GLY A 97 3.33 14.87 -13.50
C GLY A 97 3.01 15.28 -14.93
N ARG A 98 2.02 14.64 -15.56
CA ARG A 98 1.57 14.98 -16.91
C ARG A 98 0.88 16.34 -16.99
N GLN A 99 0.01 16.65 -16.03
CA GLN A 99 -0.74 17.91 -16.03
C GLN A 99 0.19 19.13 -15.90
N PHE A 100 1.27 19.01 -15.12
CA PHE A 100 2.19 20.10 -14.85
C PHE A 100 3.56 19.96 -15.55
N ASP A 101 3.68 19.03 -16.49
CA ASP A 101 4.93 18.76 -17.24
C ASP A 101 6.16 18.63 -16.33
N ASP A 102 6.05 17.75 -15.32
CA ASP A 102 7.02 17.64 -14.23
C ASP A 102 7.61 16.23 -14.14
N GLU A 103 8.76 16.05 -14.80
CA GLU A 103 9.51 14.79 -14.78
C GLU A 103 9.82 14.28 -13.37
N LYS A 104 9.99 15.15 -12.38
CA LYS A 104 10.31 14.71 -11.01
C LYS A 104 9.12 13.99 -10.39
N LEU A 105 7.90 14.43 -10.71
CA LEU A 105 6.67 13.75 -10.28
C LEU A 105 6.51 12.41 -11.01
N LEU A 106 6.81 12.36 -12.31
CA LEU A 106 6.77 11.11 -13.09
C LEU A 106 7.77 10.09 -12.56
N ARG A 107 9.01 10.49 -12.27
CA ARG A 107 10.01 9.63 -11.61
C ARG A 107 9.59 9.21 -10.20
N SER A 108 8.85 10.07 -9.49
CA SER A 108 8.26 9.72 -8.20
C SER A 108 7.14 8.69 -8.33
N ALA A 109 6.34 8.76 -9.39
CA ALA A 109 5.32 7.76 -9.70
C ALA A 109 5.95 6.39 -9.98
N ILE A 110 7.03 6.33 -10.77
CA ILE A 110 7.80 5.10 -11.02
C ILE A 110 8.26 4.48 -9.69
N LYS A 111 8.93 5.27 -8.83
CA LYS A 111 9.38 4.80 -7.50
C LYS A 111 8.22 4.31 -6.63
N GLN A 112 7.05 4.94 -6.73
CA GLN A 112 5.87 4.54 -5.99
C GLN A 112 5.28 3.22 -6.51
N TYR A 113 5.27 3.00 -7.83
CA TYR A 113 4.89 1.72 -8.43
C TYR A 113 5.87 0.60 -8.07
N GLU A 114 7.18 0.88 -8.06
CA GLU A 114 8.20 -0.07 -7.58
C GLU A 114 7.99 -0.42 -6.11
N PHE A 115 7.72 0.58 -5.26
CA PHE A 115 7.35 0.39 -3.86
C PHE A 115 6.11 -0.51 -3.73
N LEU A 116 5.06 -0.25 -4.51
CA LEU A 116 3.84 -1.06 -4.52
C LEU A 116 4.16 -2.54 -4.82
N ARG A 117 4.97 -2.80 -5.84
CA ARG A 117 5.35 -4.17 -6.22
C ARG A 117 6.18 -4.87 -5.15
N ARG A 118 7.10 -4.14 -4.49
CA ARG A 118 7.99 -4.69 -3.47
C ARG A 118 7.29 -4.93 -2.14
N GLU A 119 6.55 -3.95 -1.64
CA GLU A 119 5.90 -4.03 -0.31
C GLU A 119 4.57 -4.78 -0.36
N TYR A 120 3.91 -4.80 -1.52
CA TYR A 120 2.62 -5.48 -1.73
C TYR A 120 2.69 -6.49 -2.88
N PRO A 121 3.53 -7.53 -2.80
CA PRO A 121 3.75 -8.49 -3.89
C PRO A 121 2.51 -9.35 -4.23
N ARG A 122 1.50 -9.38 -3.34
CA ARG A 122 0.21 -10.05 -3.59
C ARG A 122 -0.85 -9.11 -4.15
N SER A 123 -0.55 -7.82 -4.27
CA SER A 123 -1.50 -6.84 -4.78
C SER A 123 -1.90 -7.18 -6.22
N ARG A 124 -3.18 -6.99 -6.53
CA ARG A 124 -3.68 -7.09 -7.91
C ARG A 124 -3.07 -6.02 -8.83
N TYR A 125 -2.67 -4.87 -8.26
CA TYR A 125 -2.15 -3.72 -8.98
C TYR A 125 -0.68 -3.89 -9.43
N ARG A 126 0.01 -4.93 -8.96
CA ARG A 126 1.45 -5.13 -9.24
C ARG A 126 1.77 -5.37 -10.71
N PHE A 127 0.82 -5.92 -11.48
CA PHE A 127 0.99 -6.19 -12.90
C PHE A 127 0.82 -4.90 -13.71
N ASP A 128 -0.28 -4.19 -13.47
CA ASP A 128 -0.54 -2.88 -14.08
C ASP A 128 0.58 -1.87 -13.77
N ALA A 129 1.22 -1.97 -12.61
CA ALA A 129 2.35 -1.14 -12.24
C ALA A 129 3.52 -1.19 -13.25
N LEU A 130 3.91 -2.40 -13.72
CA LEU A 130 4.99 -2.52 -14.71
C LEU A 130 4.59 -1.93 -16.06
N LEU A 131 3.36 -2.19 -16.50
CA LEU A 131 2.85 -1.62 -17.74
C LEU A 131 2.90 -0.09 -17.69
N THR A 132 2.42 0.51 -16.60
CA THR A 132 2.44 1.97 -16.42
C THR A 132 3.85 2.53 -16.30
N ILE A 133 4.78 1.87 -15.58
CA ILE A 133 6.19 2.30 -15.54
C ILE A 133 6.79 2.36 -16.95
N GLY A 134 6.57 1.32 -17.76
CA GLY A 134 7.08 1.28 -19.14
C GLY A 134 6.48 2.39 -20.01
N GLN A 135 5.19 2.70 -19.83
CA GLN A 135 4.54 3.83 -20.50
C GLN A 135 5.13 5.17 -20.06
N ILE A 136 5.39 5.38 -18.77
CA ILE A 136 6.01 6.62 -18.29
C ILE A 136 7.38 6.81 -18.93
N TYR A 137 8.21 5.76 -18.97
CA TYR A 137 9.51 5.84 -19.65
C TYR A 137 9.39 6.15 -21.15
N LYS A 138 8.44 5.49 -21.84
CA LYS A 138 8.30 5.61 -23.29
C LYS A 138 7.66 6.93 -23.72
N ASP A 139 6.56 7.31 -23.07
CA ASP A 139 5.67 8.38 -23.51
C ASP A 139 5.96 9.71 -22.79
N ASP A 140 6.48 9.67 -21.56
CA ASP A 140 6.61 10.87 -20.73
C ASP A 140 8.08 11.27 -20.41
N LEU A 141 9.03 10.32 -20.42
CA LEU A 141 10.45 10.58 -20.07
C LEU A 141 11.44 10.39 -21.22
N ASP A 142 10.96 10.05 -22.42
CA ASP A 142 11.76 9.79 -23.63
C ASP A 142 12.95 8.83 -23.39
N ASP A 143 12.72 7.76 -22.62
CA ASP A 143 13.72 6.73 -22.28
C ASP A 143 13.28 5.35 -22.82
N PRO A 144 13.41 5.12 -24.14
CA PRO A 144 12.94 3.89 -24.79
C PRO A 144 13.69 2.64 -24.32
N ASP A 145 14.94 2.79 -23.85
CA ASP A 145 15.74 1.69 -23.32
C ASP A 145 15.17 1.18 -22.00
N GLN A 146 14.84 2.08 -21.06
CA GLN A 146 14.16 1.70 -19.82
C GLN A 146 12.77 1.15 -20.09
N ALA A 147 12.00 1.80 -20.98
CA ALA A 147 10.68 1.32 -21.36
C ALA A 147 10.72 -0.12 -21.87
N ARG A 148 11.64 -0.44 -22.78
CA ARG A 148 11.84 -1.81 -23.30
C ARG A 148 12.12 -2.79 -22.17
N ARG A 149 13.06 -2.48 -21.28
CA ARG A 149 13.39 -3.36 -20.14
C ARG A 149 12.20 -3.61 -19.23
N THR A 150 11.41 -2.58 -18.94
CA THR A 150 10.21 -2.72 -18.12
C THR A 150 9.14 -3.57 -18.82
N PHE A 151 8.90 -3.37 -20.11
CA PHE A 151 7.94 -4.20 -20.85
C PHE A 151 8.39 -5.66 -20.98
N GLU A 152 9.70 -5.92 -21.15
CA GLU A 152 10.25 -7.27 -21.13
C GLU A 152 10.08 -7.94 -19.76
N GLU A 153 10.14 -7.18 -18.65
CA GLU A 153 9.80 -7.70 -17.32
C GLU A 153 8.31 -7.99 -17.19
N PHE A 154 7.43 -7.14 -17.74
CA PHE A 154 5.98 -7.34 -17.70
C PHE A 154 5.51 -8.62 -18.40
N LEU A 155 6.22 -9.05 -19.44
CA LEU A 155 5.88 -10.25 -20.22
C LEU A 155 6.36 -11.57 -19.58
N LYS A 156 7.07 -11.54 -18.44
CA LYS A 156 7.54 -12.71 -17.70
C LYS A 156 6.53 -13.12 -16.63
#